data_AF-A0AA39K9E5-F1
#
_entry.id   AF-A0AA39K9E5-F1
#
_cell.length_a   1.000
_cell.length_b   1.000
_cell.length_c   1.000
_cell.angle_alpha   90.00
_cell.angle_beta   90.00
_cell.angle_gamma   90.00
#
_symmetry.space_group_name_H-M   'P 1'
#
loop_
_entity.id
_entity.type
_entity.pdbx_description
1 polymer ?
#
loop_
_entity_poly.entity_id
_entity_poly.type
_entity_poly.pdbx_seq_one_letter_code
_entity_poly.pdbx_strand_id
1 'polypeptide(L)'
;MPAVKTVEESGKDTVVEESKIPSVQLDMDSITDTIAASMACSLLGHVLFLKNQVPLPVPQLARIAITGNANARTTKLRSELLDSFDTLLSHLGTTFTALSTAFARCFPQEQRSESYTYNIGTCKVKGHVGSGWFGGKGVGDREMIYVFGGLKVEPVRAMRDPSDSDESDADDSDEAESDDDENDRASSPPPPSAFAEEQRILRTADRLLSRALVSADCDGDGLASEISPTQTHILIRAPRRFVHPSWIPRQNVTASMDNFLEQFLGAAGHGPRTSKKKTKIEGLWVACQKPSTDLGTDVKNEEDEMIWWSWDGKLVGFSGW
;
A
#
# COMPACT_ATOMS: atom_id res chain seq x y z
N MET A 1 -63.44 -2.52 26.70
CA MET A 1 -62.81 -1.81 25.56
C MET A 1 -61.34 -1.58 25.91
N PRO A 2 -60.39 -2.19 25.19
CA PRO A 2 -58.98 -2.02 25.49
C PRO A 2 -58.42 -0.75 24.83
N ALA A 3 -57.58 -0.02 25.57
CA ALA A 3 -56.93 1.20 25.13
C ALA A 3 -55.75 0.87 24.20
N VAL A 4 -55.80 1.40 22.98
CA VAL A 4 -54.72 1.37 21.99
C VAL A 4 -53.67 2.38 22.42
N LYS A 5 -52.47 1.90 22.80
CA LYS A 5 -51.29 2.75 23.00
C LYS A 5 -50.59 2.95 21.66
N THR A 6 -50.63 4.17 21.16
CA THR A 6 -49.83 4.65 20.02
C THR A 6 -48.37 4.72 20.47
N VAL A 7 -47.50 3.96 19.82
CA VAL A 7 -46.04 4.04 19.99
C VAL A 7 -45.55 5.12 19.04
N GLU A 8 -45.06 6.24 19.59
CA GLU A 8 -44.36 7.26 18.82
C GLU A 8 -42.96 6.76 18.49
N GLU A 9 -42.74 6.42 17.21
CA GLU A 9 -41.45 6.03 16.67
C GLU A 9 -40.62 7.30 16.46
N SER A 10 -39.72 7.57 17.40
CA SER A 10 -38.73 8.65 17.33
C SER A 10 -37.72 8.34 16.23
N GLY A 11 -38.03 8.76 15.01
CA GLY A 11 -37.11 8.80 13.87
C GLY A 11 -35.96 9.75 14.17
N LYS A 12 -34.90 9.22 14.79
CA LYS A 12 -33.65 9.95 14.97
C LYS A 12 -32.94 9.93 13.61
N ASP A 13 -33.14 10.98 12.82
CA ASP A 13 -32.36 11.26 11.61
C ASP A 13 -30.88 11.23 11.99
N THR A 14 -30.27 10.07 11.77
CA THR A 14 -28.83 9.90 11.88
C THR A 14 -28.28 10.59 10.64
N VAL A 15 -27.94 11.87 10.79
CA VAL A 15 -27.11 12.57 9.83
C VAL A 15 -25.84 11.74 9.71
N VAL A 16 -25.76 10.94 8.64
CA VAL A 16 -24.57 10.19 8.29
C VAL A 16 -23.54 11.25 7.95
N GLU A 17 -22.65 11.54 8.90
CA GLU A 17 -21.48 12.37 8.63
C GLU A 17 -20.68 11.66 7.54
N GLU A 18 -20.80 12.15 6.31
CA GLU A 18 -20.02 11.65 5.17
C GLU A 18 -18.54 11.71 5.53
N SER A 19 -17.85 10.59 5.32
CA SER A 19 -16.42 10.50 5.61
C SER A 19 -15.66 11.44 4.68
N LYS A 20 -14.86 12.32 5.27
CA LYS A 20 -14.09 13.35 4.54
C LYS A 20 -12.95 12.77 3.70
N ILE A 21 -12.55 11.52 3.97
CA ILE A 21 -11.47 10.84 3.25
C ILE A 21 -12.06 10.09 2.06
N PRO A 22 -11.57 10.33 0.83
CA PRO A 22 -11.98 9.56 -0.32
C PRO A 22 -11.68 8.08 -0.12
N SER A 23 -12.65 7.24 -0.46
CA SER A 23 -12.52 5.79 -0.38
C SER A 23 -12.78 5.12 -1.73
N VAL A 24 -12.03 4.06 -2.01
CA VAL A 24 -12.16 3.23 -3.20
C VAL A 24 -12.50 1.81 -2.73
N GLN A 25 -13.67 1.34 -3.14
CA GLN A 25 -14.11 -0.03 -2.90
C GLN A 25 -13.84 -0.88 -4.14
N LEU A 26 -13.05 -1.93 -3.97
CA LEU A 26 -12.70 -2.89 -5.01
C LEU A 26 -13.63 -4.09 -4.95
N ASP A 27 -14.13 -4.51 -6.10
CA ASP A 27 -14.97 -5.71 -6.29
C ASP A 27 -14.10 -6.97 -6.34
N MET A 28 -13.45 -7.28 -5.22
CA MET A 28 -12.65 -8.48 -5.02
C MET A 28 -12.63 -8.83 -3.52
N ASP A 29 -12.34 -10.10 -3.21
CA ASP A 29 -12.24 -10.55 -1.81
C ASP A 29 -10.89 -10.18 -1.16
N SER A 30 -9.80 -10.14 -1.94
CA SER A 30 -8.47 -9.76 -1.46
C SER A 30 -7.65 -9.07 -2.55
N ILE A 31 -6.76 -8.16 -2.14
CA ILE A 31 -5.83 -7.43 -3.00
C ILE A 31 -4.56 -8.26 -3.12
N THR A 32 -4.24 -8.71 -4.34
CA THR A 32 -2.96 -9.38 -4.62
C THR A 32 -1.79 -8.40 -4.55
N ASP A 33 -0.58 -8.91 -4.37
CA ASP A 33 0.64 -8.08 -4.31
C ASP A 33 0.80 -7.21 -5.56
N THR A 34 0.54 -7.78 -6.75
CA THR A 34 0.59 -7.07 -8.04
C THR A 34 -0.40 -5.91 -8.09
N ILE A 35 -1.63 -6.12 -7.64
CA ILE A 35 -2.66 -5.08 -7.61
C ILE A 35 -2.27 -3.99 -6.62
N ALA A 36 -1.82 -4.36 -5.42
CA ALA A 36 -1.37 -3.41 -4.40
C ALA A 36 -0.20 -2.55 -4.91
N ALA A 37 0.81 -3.18 -5.53
CA ALA A 37 1.96 -2.48 -6.12
C ALA A 37 1.54 -1.51 -7.23
N SER A 38 0.72 -1.98 -8.18
CA SER A 38 0.26 -1.17 -9.30
C SER A 38 -0.60 0.01 -8.83
N MET A 39 -1.48 -0.20 -7.84
CA MET A 39 -2.31 0.87 -7.29
C MET A 39 -1.49 1.89 -6.50
N ALA A 40 -0.54 1.45 -5.68
CA ALA A 40 0.35 2.36 -4.95
C ALA A 40 1.16 3.23 -5.92
N CYS A 41 1.65 2.64 -6.99
CA CYS A 41 2.37 3.33 -8.06
C CYS A 41 1.48 4.34 -8.81
N SER A 42 0.28 3.91 -9.25
CA SER A 42 -0.67 4.81 -9.93
C SER A 42 -1.05 6.00 -9.05
N LEU A 43 -1.39 5.74 -7.79
CA LEU A 43 -1.75 6.76 -6.82
C LEU A 43 -0.62 7.77 -6.59
N LEU A 44 0.62 7.30 -6.45
CA LEU A 44 1.78 8.18 -6.36
C LEU A 44 1.93 9.05 -7.60
N GLY A 45 1.78 8.48 -8.80
CA GLY A 45 1.82 9.23 -10.06
C GLY A 45 0.73 10.31 -10.14
N HIS A 46 -0.50 9.99 -9.73
CA HIS A 46 -1.60 10.95 -9.65
C HIS A 46 -1.31 12.06 -8.65
N VAL A 47 -0.78 11.72 -7.48
CA VAL A 47 -0.51 12.69 -6.41
C VAL A 47 0.60 13.64 -6.80
N LEU A 48 1.67 13.14 -7.43
CA LEU A 48 2.72 14.01 -7.97
C LEU A 48 2.15 14.99 -9.01
N PHE A 49 1.22 14.53 -9.85
CA PHE A 49 0.57 15.39 -10.83
C PHE A 49 -0.35 16.42 -10.17
N LEU A 50 -1.26 16.00 -9.28
CA LEU A 50 -2.19 16.89 -8.58
C LEU A 50 -1.48 17.92 -7.71
N LYS A 51 -0.33 17.56 -7.12
CA LYS A 51 0.52 18.46 -6.33
C LYS A 51 1.45 19.34 -7.17
N ASN A 52 1.25 19.39 -8.49
CA ASN A 52 2.09 20.13 -9.44
C ASN A 52 3.59 19.79 -9.32
N GLN A 53 3.93 18.59 -8.83
CA GLN A 53 5.32 18.11 -8.78
C GLN A 53 5.80 17.63 -10.14
N VAL A 54 4.86 17.26 -11.02
CA VAL A 54 5.10 16.88 -12.41
C VAL A 54 4.09 17.57 -13.32
N PRO A 55 4.49 18.04 -14.52
CA PRO A 55 3.61 18.82 -15.38
C PRO A 55 2.54 17.96 -16.07
N LEU A 56 2.76 16.65 -16.14
CA LEU A 56 1.86 15.68 -16.77
C LEU A 56 1.87 14.37 -15.98
N PRO A 57 0.81 13.55 -16.08
CA PRO A 57 0.80 12.20 -15.54
C PRO A 57 2.05 11.42 -15.97
N VAL A 58 2.66 10.67 -15.05
CA VAL A 58 3.89 9.91 -15.29
C VAL A 58 3.83 9.03 -16.56
N PRO A 59 2.72 8.33 -16.89
CA PRO A 59 2.60 7.57 -18.13
C PRO A 59 2.60 8.43 -19.42
N GLN A 60 2.23 9.70 -19.32
CA GLN A 60 2.32 10.66 -20.43
C GLN A 60 3.73 11.23 -20.54
N LEU A 61 4.39 11.48 -19.40
CA LEU A 61 5.79 11.92 -19.39
C LEU A 61 6.68 10.95 -20.14
N ALA A 62 6.57 9.63 -19.92
CA ALA A 62 7.40 8.66 -20.64
C ALA A 62 7.28 8.75 -22.17
N ARG A 63 6.10 9.09 -22.70
CA ARG A 63 5.79 9.07 -24.14
C ARG A 63 6.21 10.33 -24.91
N ILE A 64 6.37 11.46 -24.23
CA ILE A 64 6.71 12.70 -24.91
C ILE A 64 8.16 12.62 -25.34
N ALA A 65 8.46 12.21 -26.57
CA ALA A 65 9.76 12.53 -27.14
C ALA A 65 9.88 14.06 -27.07
N ILE A 66 10.95 14.56 -26.47
CA ILE A 66 11.20 16.00 -26.38
C ILE A 66 11.57 16.46 -27.79
N THR A 67 10.56 16.70 -28.62
CA THR A 67 10.72 17.19 -29.99
C THR A 67 10.91 18.70 -29.92
N GLY A 68 12.16 19.14 -29.77
CA GLY A 68 12.54 20.55 -29.77
C GLY A 68 13.71 20.89 -28.83
N ASN A 69 14.16 22.15 -28.85
CA ASN A 69 15.21 22.73 -28.01
C ASN A 69 14.84 22.79 -26.52
N ALA A 70 14.35 21.71 -25.90
CA ALA A 70 14.15 21.72 -24.46
C ALA A 70 15.48 21.80 -23.74
N ASN A 71 15.47 22.47 -22.60
CA ASN A 71 16.63 22.63 -21.75
C ASN A 71 17.18 21.24 -21.35
N ALA A 72 18.49 21.04 -21.54
CA ALA A 72 19.19 19.82 -21.14
C ALA A 72 18.93 19.46 -19.66
N ARG A 73 18.75 20.49 -18.80
CA ARG A 73 18.39 20.31 -17.38
C ARG A 73 17.03 19.65 -17.20
N THR A 74 16.00 20.08 -17.92
CA THR A 74 14.64 19.52 -17.83
C THR A 74 14.61 18.08 -18.30
N THR A 75 15.36 17.77 -19.37
CA THR A 75 15.51 16.41 -19.89
C THR A 75 16.16 15.49 -18.86
N LYS A 76 17.23 15.97 -18.19
CA LYS A 76 17.91 15.22 -17.13
C LYS A 76 16.99 14.94 -15.93
N LEU A 77 16.31 15.97 -15.40
CA LEU A 77 15.39 15.81 -14.27
C LEU A 77 14.25 14.83 -14.60
N ARG A 78 13.79 14.85 -15.85
CA ARG A 78 12.79 13.89 -16.31
C ARG A 78 13.30 12.46 -16.35
N SER A 79 14.51 12.23 -16.88
CA SER A 79 15.12 10.90 -16.85
C SER A 79 15.24 10.42 -15.41
N GLU A 80 15.83 11.22 -14.53
CA GLU A 80 16.01 10.87 -13.12
C GLU A 80 14.69 10.53 -12.42
N LEU A 81 13.63 11.29 -12.68
CA LEU A 81 12.31 10.98 -12.14
C LEU A 81 11.77 9.64 -12.65
N LEU A 82 11.84 9.40 -13.97
CA LEU A 82 11.35 8.16 -14.57
C LEU A 82 12.15 6.95 -14.05
N ASP A 83 13.47 7.08 -13.99
CA ASP A 83 14.38 6.04 -13.47
C ASP A 83 14.07 5.72 -12.00
N SER A 84 13.86 6.76 -11.16
CA SER A 84 13.45 6.58 -9.77
C SER A 84 12.07 5.94 -9.64
N PHE A 85 11.12 6.30 -10.51
CA PHE A 85 9.77 5.76 -10.50
C PHE A 85 9.73 4.29 -10.93
N ASP A 86 10.52 3.92 -11.95
CA ASP A 86 10.68 2.53 -12.40
C ASP A 86 11.37 1.67 -11.34
N THR A 87 12.41 2.22 -10.69
CA THR A 87 13.08 1.57 -9.56
C THR A 87 12.12 1.32 -8.41
N LEU A 88 11.32 2.32 -8.05
CA LEU A 88 10.30 2.19 -7.02
C LEU A 88 9.25 1.14 -7.38
N LEU A 89 8.76 1.13 -8.63
CA LEU A 89 7.77 0.16 -9.10
C LEU A 89 8.30 -1.28 -8.98
N SER A 90 9.55 -1.51 -9.40
CA SER A 90 10.23 -2.79 -9.24
C SER A 90 10.29 -3.22 -7.76
N HIS A 91 10.70 -2.30 -6.88
CA HIS A 91 10.75 -2.56 -5.44
C HIS A 91 9.37 -2.80 -4.83
N LEU A 92 8.33 -2.06 -5.23
CA LEU A 92 6.98 -2.22 -4.67
C LEU A 92 6.44 -3.63 -4.92
N GLY A 93 6.70 -4.23 -6.08
CA GLY A 93 6.33 -5.62 -6.37
C GLY A 93 6.88 -6.59 -5.32
N THR A 94 8.20 -6.59 -5.11
CA THR A 94 8.85 -7.46 -4.11
C THR A 94 8.50 -7.07 -2.67
N THR A 95 8.22 -5.78 -2.43
CA THR A 95 7.80 -5.26 -1.12
C THR A 95 6.47 -5.85 -0.68
N PHE A 96 5.45 -5.84 -1.54
CA PHE A 96 4.14 -6.37 -1.18
C PHE A 96 4.19 -7.89 -0.94
N THR A 97 4.99 -8.63 -1.70
CA THR A 97 5.25 -10.06 -1.42
C THR A 97 5.96 -10.29 -0.09
N ALA A 98 6.99 -9.48 0.23
CA ALA A 98 7.66 -9.55 1.52
C ALA A 98 6.74 -9.16 2.69
N LEU A 99 5.85 -8.18 2.49
CA LEU A 99 4.82 -7.79 3.47
C LEU A 99 3.80 -8.91 3.69
N SER A 100 3.29 -9.51 2.61
CA SER A 100 2.37 -10.66 2.68
C SER A 100 2.99 -11.79 3.50
N THR A 101 4.27 -12.10 3.24
CA THR A 101 5.05 -13.08 4.01
C THR A 101 5.24 -12.68 5.47
N ALA A 102 5.57 -11.42 5.74
CA ALA A 102 5.76 -10.92 7.11
C ALA A 102 4.45 -10.99 7.91
N PHE A 103 3.34 -10.55 7.33
CA PHE A 103 2.02 -10.66 7.95
C PHE A 103 1.61 -12.10 8.17
N ALA A 104 1.88 -13.01 7.23
CA ALA A 104 1.58 -14.43 7.40
C ALA A 104 2.26 -15.05 8.63
N ARG A 105 3.43 -14.52 9.03
CA ARG A 105 4.21 -14.97 10.19
C ARG A 105 3.74 -14.36 11.51
N CYS A 106 3.08 -13.21 11.50
CA CYS A 106 2.57 -12.56 12.71
C CYS A 106 1.36 -13.27 13.32
N PHE A 107 0.69 -14.15 12.58
CA PHE A 107 -0.51 -14.85 13.07
C PHE A 107 -0.17 -16.29 13.50
N PRO A 108 -0.21 -16.62 14.81
CA PRO A 108 0.06 -17.97 15.30
C PRO A 108 -0.87 -18.99 14.66
N GLN A 109 -0.31 -20.13 14.27
CA GLN A 109 -1.04 -21.22 13.61
C GLN A 109 -2.21 -21.76 14.46
N GLU A 110 -2.14 -21.65 15.78
CA GLU A 110 -3.14 -22.17 16.73
C GLU A 110 -4.53 -21.50 16.65
N GLN A 111 -4.63 -20.28 16.11
CA GLN A 111 -5.92 -19.60 15.91
C GLN A 111 -6.56 -19.86 14.54
N ARG A 112 -5.94 -20.66 13.65
CA ARG A 112 -6.45 -20.91 12.29
C ARG A 112 -7.61 -21.90 12.21
N SER A 113 -8.05 -22.47 13.33
CA SER A 113 -8.80 -23.73 13.28
C SER A 113 -10.25 -23.64 12.82
N GLU A 114 -10.94 -22.49 12.80
CA GLU A 114 -12.39 -22.50 12.46
C GLU A 114 -12.92 -21.35 11.59
N SER A 115 -12.10 -20.36 11.23
CA SER A 115 -12.54 -19.28 10.34
C SER A 115 -11.53 -19.05 9.23
N TYR A 116 -11.84 -19.51 8.01
CA TYR A 116 -11.17 -19.13 6.76
C TYR A 116 -11.38 -17.64 6.40
N THR A 117 -11.54 -16.77 7.40
CA THR A 117 -11.48 -15.34 7.20
C THR A 117 -10.03 -15.01 6.89
N TYR A 118 -9.75 -14.77 5.60
CA TYR A 118 -8.49 -14.24 5.11
C TYR A 118 -8.02 -13.13 6.06
N ASN A 119 -6.86 -13.34 6.69
CA ASN A 119 -6.24 -12.32 7.51
C ASN A 119 -5.82 -11.20 6.57
N ILE A 120 -6.60 -10.13 6.58
CA ILE A 120 -6.40 -8.99 5.73
C ILE A 120 -5.31 -8.13 6.37
N GLY A 121 -4.11 -8.20 5.81
CA GLY A 121 -3.05 -7.26 6.17
C GLY A 121 -3.46 -5.84 5.75
N THR A 122 -3.29 -4.86 6.64
CA THR A 122 -3.37 -3.46 6.25
C THR A 122 -1.97 -2.94 5.95
N CYS A 123 -1.65 -2.73 4.67
CA CYS A 123 -0.45 -2.00 4.30
C CYS A 123 -0.79 -0.51 4.29
N LYS A 124 -0.02 0.29 5.03
CA LYS A 124 -0.20 1.74 5.09
C LYS A 124 1.04 2.37 4.48
N VAL A 125 0.87 3.07 3.36
CA VAL A 125 1.92 3.78 2.65
C VAL A 125 1.73 5.26 2.90
N LYS A 126 2.79 5.98 3.28
CA LYS A 126 2.74 7.43 3.48
C LYS A 126 3.68 8.10 2.49
N GLY A 127 3.17 9.06 1.73
CA GLY A 127 3.97 10.02 0.97
C GLY A 127 4.14 11.29 1.79
N HIS A 128 5.38 11.67 2.06
CA HIS A 128 5.70 12.98 2.64
C HIS A 128 6.34 13.85 1.57
N VAL A 129 5.79 15.04 1.35
CA VAL A 129 6.24 15.99 0.34
C VAL A 129 6.60 17.27 1.08
N GLY A 130 7.88 17.45 1.41
CA GLY A 130 8.32 18.52 2.29
C GLY A 130 9.84 18.75 2.28
N SER A 131 10.26 19.98 2.61
CA SER A 131 11.67 20.38 2.68
C SER A 131 12.25 20.05 4.06
N GLY A 132 12.47 18.77 4.35
CA GLY A 132 13.30 18.31 5.46
C GLY A 132 12.55 17.58 6.57
N TRP A 133 13.04 16.39 6.89
CA TRP A 133 12.47 15.48 7.89
C TRP A 133 12.73 15.92 9.34
N PHE A 134 13.62 16.89 9.57
CA PHE A 134 14.14 17.23 10.89
C PHE A 134 13.91 18.70 11.26
N GLY A 135 12.79 18.96 11.94
CA GLY A 135 12.70 19.98 13.01
C GLY A 135 12.41 21.43 12.62
N GLY A 136 12.24 21.76 11.34
CA GLY A 136 11.75 23.09 10.96
C GLY A 136 10.22 23.14 11.04
N LYS A 137 9.64 23.94 11.94
CA LYS A 137 8.24 24.39 11.84
C LYS A 137 8.09 25.31 10.62
N GLY A 138 8.23 24.74 9.43
CA GLY A 138 7.97 25.41 8.16
C GLY A 138 6.49 25.38 7.86
N VAL A 139 5.97 26.52 7.42
CA VAL A 139 4.62 26.64 6.87
C VAL A 139 4.59 25.85 5.55
N GLY A 140 3.92 24.70 5.52
CA GLY A 140 3.66 23.98 4.27
C GLY A 140 3.91 22.48 4.27
N ASP A 141 4.26 21.87 5.41
CA ASP A 141 4.45 20.42 5.45
C ASP A 141 3.11 19.69 5.26
N ARG A 142 3.03 18.85 4.23
CA ARG A 142 1.83 18.07 3.94
C ARG A 142 2.17 16.59 3.88
N GLU A 143 1.30 15.86 4.53
CA GLU A 143 1.43 14.44 4.71
C GLU A 143 0.27 13.76 4.03
N MET A 144 0.57 12.81 3.15
CA MET A 144 -0.43 12.01 2.48
C MET A 144 -0.35 10.57 2.95
N ILE A 145 -1.48 10.04 3.42
CA ILE A 145 -1.58 8.66 3.88
C ILE A 145 -2.44 7.85 2.92
N TYR A 146 -1.94 6.69 2.54
CA TYR A 146 -2.66 5.70 1.75
C TYR A 146 -2.78 4.43 2.57
N VAL A 147 -3.98 3.88 2.61
CA VAL A 147 -4.22 2.62 3.32
C VAL A 147 -4.82 1.62 2.38
N PHE A 148 -4.13 0.49 2.23
CA PHE A 148 -4.61 -0.69 1.53
C PHE A 148 -5.17 -1.66 2.57
N GLY A 149 -6.49 -1.72 2.65
CA GLY A 149 -7.22 -2.77 3.34
C GLY A 149 -7.51 -3.91 2.38
N GLY A 150 -7.05 -5.11 2.72
CA GLY A 150 -7.39 -6.32 1.97
C GLY A 150 -6.20 -7.11 1.46
N LEU A 151 -4.97 -6.84 1.90
CA LEU A 151 -3.81 -7.50 1.32
C LEU A 151 -3.90 -9.02 1.49
N LYS A 152 -3.75 -9.75 0.39
CA LYS A 152 -3.78 -11.21 0.36
C LYS A 152 -2.55 -11.74 1.09
N VAL A 153 -2.79 -12.33 2.26
CA VAL A 153 -1.76 -13.00 3.05
C VAL A 153 -1.74 -14.47 2.69
N GLU A 154 -0.76 -14.89 1.89
CA GLU A 154 -0.56 -16.31 1.63
C GLU A 154 0.37 -16.90 2.71
N PRO A 155 -0.05 -17.95 3.43
CA PRO A 155 0.88 -18.63 4.32
C PRO A 155 1.99 -19.19 3.44
N VAL A 156 3.23 -18.75 3.71
CA VAL A 156 4.40 -19.42 3.17
C VAL A 156 4.25 -20.87 3.57
N ARG A 157 3.96 -21.74 2.60
CA ARG A 157 4.10 -23.17 2.80
C ARG A 157 5.55 -23.30 3.18
N ALA A 158 5.82 -23.57 4.45
CA ALA A 158 7.16 -23.85 4.91
C ALA A 158 7.67 -24.88 3.91
N MET A 159 8.62 -24.46 3.06
CA MET A 159 9.37 -25.42 2.28
C MET A 159 9.94 -26.30 3.36
N ARG A 160 9.37 -27.51 3.50
CA ARG A 160 9.90 -28.51 4.41
C ARG A 160 11.37 -28.55 4.07
N ASP A 161 12.19 -28.12 5.02
CA ASP A 161 13.63 -28.19 4.89
C ASP A 161 13.92 -29.65 4.52
N PRO A 162 14.45 -29.96 3.33
CA PRO A 162 14.65 -31.34 2.90
C PRO A 162 15.74 -32.07 3.72
N SER A 163 16.20 -31.46 4.83
CA SER A 163 17.37 -31.84 5.60
C SER A 163 17.15 -32.88 6.70
N ASP A 164 15.93 -33.32 7.00
CA ASP A 164 15.67 -34.45 7.93
C ASP A 164 15.39 -35.76 7.17
N SER A 165 16.07 -35.96 6.04
CA SER A 165 16.14 -37.29 5.41
C SER A 165 17.19 -38.09 6.15
N ASP A 166 16.76 -38.85 7.16
CA ASP A 166 17.55 -39.80 7.94
C ASP A 166 18.61 -40.51 7.07
N GLU A 167 19.88 -40.23 7.38
CA GLU A 167 21.03 -41.02 6.97
C GLU A 167 20.83 -42.46 7.49
N SER A 168 20.27 -43.32 6.65
CA SER A 168 20.38 -44.76 6.83
C SER A 168 21.52 -45.26 5.95
N ASP A 169 22.63 -45.54 6.62
CA ASP A 169 23.77 -46.33 6.17
C ASP A 169 23.33 -47.52 5.29
N ALA A 170 23.76 -47.51 4.03
CA ALA A 170 24.00 -48.71 3.25
C ALA A 170 25.00 -48.41 2.13
N ASP A 171 26.27 -48.59 2.49
CA ASP A 171 27.40 -48.91 1.63
C ASP A 171 27.01 -50.02 0.62
N ASP A 172 26.92 -49.70 -0.68
CA ASP A 172 27.46 -50.57 -1.73
C ASP A 172 27.57 -49.83 -3.08
N SER A 173 28.64 -50.17 -3.79
CA SER A 173 29.05 -49.63 -5.07
C SER A 173 28.09 -50.05 -6.19
N ASP A 174 27.86 -49.16 -7.16
CA ASP A 174 28.06 -49.49 -8.58
C ASP A 174 27.88 -48.25 -9.46
N GLU A 175 28.86 -48.04 -10.34
CA GLU A 175 28.87 -47.04 -11.39
C GLU A 175 27.77 -47.35 -12.41
N ALA A 176 26.75 -46.50 -12.48
CA ALA A 176 25.81 -46.47 -13.59
C ALA A 176 25.59 -45.02 -14.02
N GLU A 177 26.06 -44.71 -15.23
CA GLU A 177 25.70 -43.51 -15.97
C GLU A 177 24.18 -43.44 -16.09
N SER A 178 23.56 -42.47 -15.41
CA SER A 178 22.13 -42.23 -15.44
C SER A 178 21.90 -40.81 -15.94
N ASP A 179 21.26 -40.76 -17.10
CA ASP A 179 20.88 -39.59 -17.87
C ASP A 179 20.33 -38.43 -17.01
N ASP A 180 20.81 -37.25 -17.35
CA ASP A 180 20.34 -35.92 -16.93
C ASP A 180 18.86 -35.74 -17.31
N ASP A 181 17.94 -36.32 -16.54
CA ASP A 181 16.54 -35.90 -16.53
C ASP A 181 16.44 -34.57 -15.76
N GLU A 182 16.79 -33.49 -16.47
CA GLU A 182 16.46 -32.10 -16.13
C GLU A 182 14.95 -32.01 -15.91
N ASN A 183 14.53 -32.25 -14.67
CA ASN A 183 13.17 -32.05 -14.18
C ASN A 183 12.93 -30.54 -14.03
N ASP A 184 12.93 -29.86 -15.18
CA ASP A 184 12.31 -28.57 -15.42
C ASP A 184 10.84 -28.72 -15.08
N ARG A 185 10.52 -28.61 -13.78
CA ARG A 185 9.19 -28.23 -13.30
C ARG A 185 8.92 -26.78 -13.71
N ALA A 186 8.88 -26.56 -15.02
CA ALA A 186 8.33 -25.39 -15.66
C ALA A 186 6.92 -25.24 -15.11
N SER A 187 6.77 -24.28 -14.19
CA SER A 187 5.47 -23.88 -13.67
C SER A 187 4.61 -23.56 -14.88
N SER A 188 3.63 -24.42 -15.15
CA SER A 188 2.82 -24.31 -16.36
C SER A 188 2.25 -22.89 -16.44
N PRO A 189 2.37 -22.20 -17.59
CA PRO A 189 1.94 -20.83 -17.70
C PRO A 189 0.47 -20.71 -17.26
N PRO A 190 0.11 -19.71 -16.44
CA PRO A 190 -1.25 -19.57 -15.96
C PRO A 190 -2.21 -19.48 -17.15
N PRO A 191 -3.44 -20.01 -17.01
CA PRO A 191 -4.41 -19.99 -18.10
C PRO A 191 -4.61 -18.53 -18.56
N PRO A 192 -4.63 -18.26 -19.87
CA PRO A 192 -4.65 -16.90 -20.43
C PRO A 192 -5.85 -16.05 -19.93
N SER A 193 -6.89 -16.68 -19.38
CA SER A 193 -8.02 -16.00 -18.74
C SER A 193 -7.65 -15.26 -17.45
N ALA A 194 -6.75 -15.79 -16.62
CA ALA A 194 -6.42 -15.20 -15.32
C ALA A 194 -5.69 -13.85 -15.47
N PHE A 195 -4.73 -13.76 -16.39
CA PHE A 195 -4.03 -12.51 -16.69
C PHE A 195 -4.97 -11.44 -17.28
N ALA A 196 -5.87 -11.85 -18.19
CA ALA A 196 -6.85 -10.92 -18.77
C ALA A 196 -7.81 -10.34 -17.73
N GLU A 197 -8.22 -11.16 -16.76
CA GLU A 197 -9.03 -10.75 -15.61
C GLU A 197 -8.29 -9.77 -14.71
N GLU A 198 -7.04 -10.08 -14.33
CA GLU A 198 -6.20 -9.19 -13.52
C GLU A 198 -6.00 -7.82 -14.20
N GLN A 199 -5.72 -7.79 -15.50
CA GLN A 199 -5.59 -6.54 -16.26
C GLN A 199 -6.91 -5.74 -16.30
N ARG A 200 -8.05 -6.41 -16.39
CA ARG A 200 -9.36 -5.75 -16.31
C ARG A 200 -9.61 -5.15 -14.93
N ILE A 201 -9.23 -5.87 -13.89
CA ILE A 201 -9.31 -5.42 -12.50
C ILE A 201 -8.46 -4.17 -12.31
N LEU A 202 -7.18 -4.20 -12.73
CA LEU A 202 -6.27 -3.07 -12.62
C LEU A 202 -6.81 -1.80 -13.30
N ARG A 203 -7.32 -1.92 -14.54
CA ARG A 203 -7.92 -0.77 -15.25
C ARG A 203 -9.16 -0.23 -14.55
N THR A 204 -9.96 -1.11 -13.95
CA THR A 204 -11.16 -0.72 -13.22
C THR A 204 -10.79 -0.01 -11.92
N ALA A 205 -9.83 -0.56 -11.17
CA ALA A 205 -9.29 0.04 -9.96
C ALA A 205 -8.68 1.42 -10.23
N ASP A 206 -7.89 1.57 -11.30
CA ASP A 206 -7.29 2.83 -11.71
C ASP A 206 -8.33 3.91 -12.08
N ARG A 207 -9.40 3.50 -12.77
CA ARG A 207 -10.52 4.41 -13.06
C ARG A 207 -11.26 4.84 -11.80
N LEU A 208 -11.49 3.92 -10.86
CA LEU A 208 -12.15 4.23 -9.58
C LEU A 208 -11.27 5.16 -8.74
N LEU A 209 -9.97 4.91 -8.72
CA LEU A 209 -8.96 5.74 -8.08
C LEU A 209 -8.98 7.16 -8.63
N SER A 210 -8.81 7.31 -9.95
CA SER A 210 -8.86 8.61 -10.63
C SER A 210 -10.15 9.36 -10.30
N ARG A 211 -11.30 8.68 -10.35
CA ARG A 211 -12.60 9.29 -10.02
C ARG A 211 -12.65 9.75 -8.57
N ALA A 212 -12.22 8.92 -7.61
CA ALA A 212 -12.23 9.28 -6.19
C ALA A 212 -11.35 10.49 -5.90
N LEU A 213 -10.17 10.57 -6.54
CA LEU A 213 -9.27 11.72 -6.40
C LEU A 213 -9.86 13.00 -6.99
N VAL A 214 -10.49 12.93 -8.17
CA VAL A 214 -11.15 14.08 -8.79
C VAL A 214 -12.34 14.56 -7.97
N SER A 215 -13.18 13.64 -7.46
CA SER A 215 -14.29 13.99 -6.58
C SER A 215 -13.83 14.70 -5.32
N ALA A 216 -12.79 14.18 -4.66
CA ALA A 216 -12.20 14.83 -3.49
C ALA A 216 -11.68 16.25 -3.80
N ASP A 217 -11.22 16.48 -5.03
CA ASP A 217 -10.74 17.79 -5.46
C ASP A 217 -11.85 18.82 -5.64
N CYS A 218 -12.99 18.41 -6.19
CA CYS A 218 -14.17 19.26 -6.36
C CYS A 218 -14.74 19.78 -5.04
N ASP A 219 -14.61 19.01 -3.95
CA ASP A 219 -15.18 19.35 -2.65
C ASP A 219 -14.33 20.38 -1.86
N GLY A 220 -13.24 20.90 -2.44
CA GLY A 220 -12.33 21.86 -1.78
C GLY A 220 -11.45 21.25 -0.67
N ASP A 221 -11.69 19.98 -0.36
CA ASP A 221 -10.83 19.13 0.46
C ASP A 221 -9.76 18.40 -0.35
N GLY A 222 -9.59 18.86 -1.58
CA GLY A 222 -8.74 18.30 -2.61
C GLY A 222 -7.26 18.15 -2.30
N LEU A 223 -6.70 17.13 -2.94
CA LEU A 223 -5.26 16.91 -3.01
C LEU A 223 -4.56 17.95 -3.88
N ALA A 224 -5.23 18.73 -4.74
CA ALA A 224 -4.57 19.66 -5.67
C ALA A 224 -3.96 20.92 -5.01
N SER A 225 -4.11 21.03 -3.70
CA SER A 225 -3.56 22.16 -2.97
C SER A 225 -2.04 22.17 -3.04
N GLU A 226 -1.52 23.23 -3.67
CA GLU A 226 -0.13 23.36 -4.11
C GLU A 226 0.85 23.14 -2.96
N ILE A 227 1.85 22.31 -3.22
CA ILE A 227 3.02 22.15 -2.35
C ILE A 227 4.23 22.58 -3.17
N SER A 228 5.15 23.32 -2.55
CA SER A 228 6.41 23.63 -3.21
C SER A 228 7.12 22.35 -3.66
N PRO A 229 7.73 22.33 -4.84
CA PRO A 229 8.52 21.20 -5.31
C PRO A 229 9.53 20.74 -4.26
N THR A 230 9.29 19.57 -3.67
CA THR A 230 10.04 19.08 -2.52
C THR A 230 10.42 17.62 -2.71
N GLN A 231 11.34 17.16 -1.85
CA GLN A 231 11.71 15.76 -1.81
C GLN A 231 10.50 14.94 -1.36
N THR A 232 10.13 13.92 -2.14
CA THR A 232 9.08 12.98 -1.76
C THR A 232 9.71 11.80 -1.03
N HIS A 233 9.32 11.60 0.22
CA HIS A 233 9.69 10.45 1.02
C HIS A 233 8.54 9.45 1.05
N ILE A 234 8.86 8.17 0.82
CA ILE A 234 7.89 7.08 0.84
C ILE A 234 8.15 6.26 2.08
N LEU A 235 7.13 6.12 2.91
CA LEU A 235 7.17 5.29 4.10
C LEU A 235 6.11 4.20 4.01
N ILE A 236 6.38 3.05 4.64
CA ILE A 236 5.39 1.98 4.86
C ILE A 236 5.34 1.62 6.32
N ARG A 237 4.15 1.25 6.80
CA ARG A 237 3.97 0.66 8.13
C ARG A 237 3.97 -0.87 8.00
N ALA A 238 4.93 -1.52 8.63
CA ALA A 238 5.14 -2.96 8.53
C ALA A 238 5.64 -3.55 9.86
N PRO A 239 5.45 -4.86 10.12
CA PRO A 239 6.02 -5.53 11.28
C PRO A 239 7.54 -5.36 11.34
N ARG A 240 8.13 -5.41 12.53
CA ARG A 240 9.59 -5.33 12.71
C ARG A 240 10.35 -6.47 12.01
N ARG A 241 9.72 -7.64 11.89
CA ARG A 241 10.23 -8.80 11.10
C ARG A 241 10.20 -8.63 9.59
N PHE A 242 9.61 -7.56 9.06
CA PHE A 242 9.69 -7.26 7.63
C PHE A 242 11.16 -7.00 7.27
N VAL A 243 11.65 -7.64 6.21
CA VAL A 243 13.03 -7.47 5.74
C VAL A 243 12.98 -7.31 4.23
N HIS A 244 13.54 -6.20 3.74
CA HIS A 244 13.64 -5.93 2.31
C HIS A 244 14.83 -4.99 2.04
N PRO A 245 15.67 -5.25 1.03
CA PRO A 245 16.92 -4.50 0.80
C PRO A 245 16.70 -2.99 0.60
N SER A 246 15.65 -2.61 -0.11
CA SER A 246 15.35 -1.21 -0.44
C SER A 246 14.60 -0.42 0.66
N TRP A 247 14.37 -1.01 1.84
CA TRP A 247 13.62 -0.37 2.93
C TRP A 247 14.45 -0.30 4.21
N ILE A 248 14.45 0.89 4.82
CA ILE A 248 15.23 1.20 6.01
C ILE A 248 14.27 1.39 7.20
N PRO A 249 14.44 0.69 8.33
CA PRO A 249 13.57 0.84 9.49
C PRO A 249 13.77 2.21 10.16
N ARG A 250 12.68 2.83 10.61
CA ARG A 250 12.64 4.18 11.19
C ARG A 250 11.89 4.19 12.53
N GLN A 251 12.52 3.63 13.56
CA GLN A 251 11.93 3.55 14.90
C GLN A 251 11.70 4.93 15.55
N ASN A 252 12.53 5.91 15.21
CA ASN A 252 12.47 7.25 15.77
C ASN A 252 11.24 8.08 15.35
N VAL A 253 10.50 7.66 14.31
CA VAL A 253 9.31 8.38 13.82
C VAL A 253 7.99 7.71 14.18
N THR A 254 8.03 6.52 14.79
CA THR A 254 6.83 5.68 15.02
C THR A 254 5.72 6.42 15.76
N ALA A 255 6.01 7.00 16.93
CA ALA A 255 5.00 7.70 17.72
C ALA A 255 4.35 8.88 16.96
N SER A 256 5.14 9.67 16.21
CA SER A 256 4.60 10.79 15.45
C SER A 256 3.72 10.30 14.31
N MET A 257 4.19 9.31 13.54
CA MET A 257 3.47 8.80 12.38
C MET A 257 2.20 8.02 12.77
N ASP A 258 2.21 7.32 13.90
CA ASP A 258 1.04 6.61 14.43
C ASP A 258 -0.07 7.58 14.86
N ASN A 259 0.29 8.71 15.46
CA ASN A 259 -0.69 9.77 15.76
C ASN A 259 -1.38 10.32 14.50
N PHE A 260 -0.65 10.43 13.37
CA PHE A 260 -1.25 10.86 12.10
C PHE A 260 -2.14 9.77 11.51
N LEU A 261 -1.70 8.52 11.58
CA LEU A 261 -2.48 7.38 11.12
C LEU A 261 -3.79 7.24 11.92
N GLU A 262 -3.75 7.36 13.24
CA GLU A 262 -4.96 7.30 14.08
C GLU A 262 -5.97 8.40 13.73
N GLN A 263 -5.48 9.63 13.51
CA GLN A 263 -6.33 10.73 13.06
C GLN A 263 -6.93 10.47 11.67
N PHE A 264 -6.14 9.90 10.75
CA PHE A 264 -6.62 9.47 9.43
C PHE A 264 -7.72 8.41 9.55
N LEU A 265 -7.48 7.35 10.32
CA LEU A 265 -8.44 6.26 10.53
C LEU A 265 -9.72 6.77 11.21
N GLY A 266 -9.60 7.65 12.20
CA GLY A 266 -10.75 8.29 12.85
C GLY A 266 -11.56 9.17 11.90
N ALA A 267 -10.89 9.89 10.97
CA ALA A 267 -11.55 10.69 9.94
C ALA A 267 -12.20 9.83 8.83
N ALA A 268 -11.70 8.61 8.60
CA ALA A 268 -12.25 7.65 7.66
C ALA A 268 -13.35 6.77 8.28
N GLY A 269 -13.68 6.96 9.57
CA GLY A 269 -14.67 6.14 10.28
C GLY A 269 -14.18 4.76 10.70
N HIS A 270 -12.87 4.48 10.60
CA HIS A 270 -12.24 3.18 10.90
C HIS A 270 -11.43 3.17 12.21
N GLY A 271 -11.62 4.18 13.09
CA GLY A 271 -10.88 4.27 14.34
C GLY A 271 -11.65 5.00 15.43
N PRO A 272 -11.14 4.99 16.68
CA PRO A 272 -11.75 5.74 17.77
C PRO A 272 -11.79 7.23 17.43
N ARG A 273 -12.96 7.85 17.63
CA ARG A 273 -13.14 9.29 17.44
C ARG A 273 -12.33 10.03 18.51
N THR A 274 -11.22 10.65 18.13
CA THR A 274 -10.48 11.56 19.01
C THR A 274 -10.99 12.98 18.84
N SER A 275 -11.17 13.72 19.94
CA SER A 275 -11.67 15.10 19.95
C SER A 275 -10.59 16.16 19.76
N LYS A 276 -9.35 15.76 19.41
CA LYS A 276 -8.21 16.67 19.29
C LYS A 276 -8.36 17.58 18.06
N LYS A 277 -7.78 18.79 18.14
CA LYS A 277 -7.74 19.77 17.05
C LYS A 277 -7.20 19.10 15.78
N LYS A 278 -8.05 19.02 14.75
CA LYS A 278 -7.78 18.25 13.53
C LYS A 278 -6.72 18.97 12.69
N THR A 279 -5.54 18.38 12.54
CA THR A 279 -4.65 18.72 11.42
C THR A 279 -5.34 18.30 10.13
N LYS A 280 -5.20 19.07 9.05
CA LYS A 280 -5.73 18.66 7.74
C LYS A 280 -4.88 17.47 7.27
N ILE A 281 -5.46 16.27 7.35
CA ILE A 281 -4.85 15.05 6.84
C ILE A 281 -5.47 14.76 5.49
N GLU A 282 -4.59 14.60 4.51
CA GLU A 282 -4.95 14.20 3.15
C GLU A 282 -4.63 12.72 2.98
N GLY A 283 -5.46 12.00 2.24
CA GLY A 283 -5.20 10.59 1.99
C GLY A 283 -6.33 9.87 1.30
N LEU A 284 -6.12 8.58 1.07
CA LEU A 284 -7.03 7.71 0.34
C LEU A 284 -7.13 6.36 1.05
N TRP A 285 -8.36 5.90 1.24
CA TRP A 285 -8.64 4.56 1.73
C TRP A 285 -9.00 3.63 0.56
N VAL A 286 -8.27 2.52 0.40
CA VAL A 286 -8.58 1.49 -0.58
C VAL A 286 -8.97 0.23 0.18
N ALA A 287 -10.15 -0.32 -0.10
CA ALA A 287 -10.62 -1.55 0.53
C ALA A 287 -11.25 -2.52 -0.48
N CYS A 288 -11.18 -3.81 -0.15
CA CYS A 288 -12.02 -4.85 -0.74
C CYS A 288 -13.44 -4.82 -0.18
N GLN A 289 -14.40 -5.50 -0.84
CA GLN A 289 -15.81 -5.54 -0.43
C GLN A 289 -16.05 -6.02 1.01
N LYS A 290 -15.18 -6.88 1.53
CA LYS A 290 -15.26 -7.41 2.89
C LYS A 290 -13.98 -7.06 3.65
N PRO A 291 -13.79 -5.79 4.04
CA PRO A 291 -12.63 -5.43 4.82
C PRO A 291 -12.79 -6.09 6.19
N SER A 292 -11.93 -7.06 6.53
CA SER A 292 -11.81 -7.49 7.91
C SER A 292 -11.24 -6.32 8.70
N THR A 293 -12.06 -5.73 9.57
CA THR A 293 -11.68 -4.59 10.42
C THR A 293 -11.01 -5.03 11.72
N ASP A 294 -10.70 -6.32 11.88
CA ASP A 294 -10.08 -6.81 13.09
C ASP A 294 -8.59 -6.44 13.13
N LEU A 295 -8.33 -5.22 13.59
CA LEU A 295 -6.99 -4.61 13.68
C LEU A 295 -6.32 -4.86 15.04
N GLY A 296 -6.89 -5.70 15.92
CA GLY A 296 -6.59 -5.63 17.34
C GLY A 296 -6.52 -6.97 18.06
N THR A 297 -5.40 -7.67 17.92
CA THR A 297 -4.93 -8.57 18.97
C THR A 297 -3.71 -7.98 19.65
N ASP A 298 -3.69 -8.07 20.97
CA ASP A 298 -2.57 -7.70 21.83
C ASP A 298 -1.30 -8.42 21.34
N VAL A 299 -0.34 -7.65 20.81
CA VAL A 299 0.85 -8.20 20.18
C VAL A 299 1.76 -8.77 21.26
N LYS A 300 1.84 -10.10 21.35
CA LYS A 300 2.67 -10.79 22.36
C LYS A 300 4.16 -10.81 22.02
N ASN A 301 4.53 -10.61 20.75
CA ASN A 301 5.90 -10.70 20.26
C ASN A 301 6.40 -9.34 19.76
N GLU A 302 7.54 -8.87 20.28
CA GLU A 302 8.17 -7.61 19.86
C GLU A 302 8.46 -7.57 18.34
N GLU A 303 8.73 -8.73 17.72
CA GLU A 303 8.97 -8.81 16.27
C GLU A 303 7.73 -8.50 15.42
N ASP A 304 6.55 -8.60 16.02
CA ASP A 304 5.26 -8.31 15.38
C ASP A 304 4.83 -6.84 15.64
N GLU A 305 5.62 -6.08 16.39
CA GLU A 305 5.41 -4.64 16.56
C GLU A 305 5.47 -3.93 15.20
N MET A 306 4.43 -3.16 14.90
CA MET A 306 4.37 -2.38 13.66
C MET A 306 5.26 -1.14 13.79
N ILE A 307 6.26 -1.02 12.92
CA ILE A 307 7.14 0.15 12.81
C ILE A 307 7.02 0.80 11.44
N TRP A 308 7.63 1.96 11.27
CA TRP A 308 7.71 2.64 9.98
C TRP A 308 9.03 2.31 9.29
N TRP A 309 8.96 2.09 7.99
CA TRP A 309 10.07 1.85 7.10
C TRP A 309 10.10 2.92 6.03
N SER A 310 11.26 3.44 5.68
CA SER A 310 11.41 4.39 4.57
C SER A 310 12.07 3.74 3.38
N TRP A 311 11.57 4.03 2.18
CA TRP A 311 12.26 3.66 0.96
C TRP A 311 13.62 4.38 0.89
N ASP A 312 14.67 3.66 0.50
CA ASP A 312 16.05 4.17 0.42
C ASP A 312 16.30 5.10 -0.79
N GLY A 313 15.43 4.99 -1.80
CA GLY A 313 15.49 5.79 -3.01
C GLY A 313 15.06 7.25 -2.79
N LYS A 314 15.15 8.02 -3.88
CA LYS A 314 14.78 9.43 -3.88
C LYS A 314 13.85 9.69 -5.04
N LEU A 315 12.75 10.37 -4.75
CA LEU A 315 11.86 10.89 -5.76
C LEU A 315 11.85 12.42 -5.63
N VAL A 316 12.39 13.08 -6.65
CA VAL A 316 12.56 14.53 -6.69
C VAL A 316 11.54 15.10 -7.68
N GLY A 317 10.65 15.96 -7.19
CA GLY A 317 9.72 16.69 -8.04
C GLY A 317 10.43 17.75 -8.90
N PHE A 318 9.78 18.21 -9.96
CA PHE A 318 10.30 19.29 -10.79
C PHE A 318 10.10 20.64 -10.09
N SER A 319 11.20 21.34 -9.77
CA SER A 319 11.16 22.76 -9.44
C SER A 319 11.47 23.61 -10.67
N GLY A 320 10.49 24.39 -11.15
CA GLY A 320 10.69 25.43 -12.17
C GLY A 320 10.66 24.94 -13.62
N TRP A 321 9.52 24.40 -14.05
CA TRP A 321 9.24 24.16 -15.47
C TRP A 321 9.04 25.48 -16.23
#